data_AF-A0A1W1CYE0-F1
#
_entry.id   AF-A0A1W1CYE0-F1
#
_cell.length_a   1.000
_cell.length_b   1.000
_cell.length_c   1.000
_cell.angle_alpha   90.00
_cell.angle_beta   90.00
_cell.angle_gamma   90.00
#
_symmetry.space_group_name_H-M   'P 1'
#
loop_
_entity.id
_entity.type
_entity.pdbx_description
1 polymer ?
#
loop_
_entity_poly.entity_id
_entity_poly.type
_entity_poly.pdbx_seq_one_letter_code
_entity_poly.pdbx_strand_id
1 'polypeptide(L)'
;MYIAIEGIDTAGKSTQIEALSQHFSDAIITKEPGGTAIGKEIRKMVLSAKTKSKRAEFLLFLADRAEHVAEVVEPNLHKMIISDRSAVSGVAYALIQGDIDKKSLVALNDFATKNIYPQKVFLLRLTEEELAFRLSQKELDGIELRGTQYLLDIQEAIIEATKLLGIELIEIDATQSREAITQEIVKIIKREQ
;
A
#
# COMPACT_ATOMS: atom_id res chain seq x y z
N MET A 1 6.51 -7.67 13.93
CA MET A 1 5.40 -7.93 12.99
C MET A 1 5.20 -6.70 12.12
N TYR A 2 5.47 -6.81 10.83
CA TYR A 2 5.29 -5.79 9.81
C TYR A 2 4.05 -6.12 8.98
N ILE A 3 3.06 -5.22 8.98
CA ILE A 3 1.83 -5.33 8.18
C ILE A 3 1.66 -4.08 7.29
N ALA A 4 0.90 -4.25 6.21
CA ALA A 4 0.50 -3.15 5.34
C ALA A 4 -1.02 -3.06 5.25
N ILE A 5 -1.54 -1.83 5.31
CA ILE A 5 -2.92 -1.53 4.94
C ILE A 5 -2.91 -1.05 3.49
N GLU A 6 -3.53 -1.83 2.62
CA GLU A 6 -3.63 -1.57 1.18
C GLU A 6 -5.09 -1.29 0.80
N GLY A 7 -5.27 -0.74 -0.40
CA GLY A 7 -6.58 -0.36 -0.92
C GLY A 7 -6.48 0.78 -1.90
N ILE A 8 -7.47 0.89 -2.76
CA ILE A 8 -7.60 2.00 -3.68
C ILE A 8 -7.87 3.30 -2.91
N ASP A 9 -7.77 4.43 -3.59
CA ASP A 9 -8.06 5.70 -2.95
C ASP A 9 -9.53 5.75 -2.53
N THR A 10 -9.82 6.47 -1.45
CA THR A 10 -11.10 6.48 -0.72
C THR A 10 -11.49 5.20 0.05
N ALA A 11 -10.69 4.12 0.00
CA ALA A 11 -10.99 2.88 0.74
C ALA A 11 -10.96 3.00 2.29
N GLY A 12 -10.51 4.12 2.85
CA GLY A 12 -10.50 4.35 4.31
C GLY A 12 -9.20 3.97 5.02
N LYS A 13 -8.10 3.78 4.28
CA LYS A 13 -6.79 3.37 4.82
C LYS A 13 -6.32 4.24 5.99
N SER A 14 -6.26 5.56 5.80
CA SER A 14 -5.79 6.50 6.84
C SER A 14 -6.65 6.43 8.12
N THR A 15 -7.96 6.28 7.96
CA THR A 15 -8.92 6.13 9.06
C THR A 15 -8.64 4.87 9.88
N GLN A 16 -8.33 3.75 9.21
CA GLN A 16 -8.01 2.49 9.87
C GLN A 16 -6.63 2.52 10.52
N ILE A 17 -5.63 3.11 9.87
CA ILE A 17 -4.28 3.25 10.44
C ILE A 17 -4.31 4.11 11.71
N GLU A 18 -5.08 5.19 11.73
CA GLU A 18 -5.28 6.00 12.93
C GLU A 18 -5.94 5.20 14.07
N ALA A 19 -6.98 4.41 13.77
CA ALA A 19 -7.63 3.59 14.78
C ALA A 19 -6.70 2.47 15.31
N LEU A 20 -5.92 1.85 14.42
CA LEU A 20 -4.95 0.82 14.77
C LEU A 20 -3.81 1.37 15.62
N SER A 21 -3.35 2.60 15.38
CA SER A 21 -2.30 3.22 16.21
C SER A 21 -2.74 3.45 17.66
N GLN A 22 -4.04 3.63 17.90
CA GLN A 22 -4.60 3.69 19.26
C GLN A 22 -4.66 2.31 19.92
N HIS A 23 -4.93 1.25 19.16
CA HIS A 23 -4.97 -0.13 19.66
C HIS A 23 -3.58 -0.73 19.89
N PHE A 24 -2.59 -0.27 19.13
CA PHE A 24 -1.20 -0.71 19.19
C PHE A 24 -0.29 0.50 19.37
N SER A 25 -0.34 1.12 20.56
CA SER A 25 0.33 2.40 20.84
C SER A 25 1.85 2.38 20.64
N ASP A 26 2.48 1.21 20.77
CA ASP A 26 3.93 1.03 20.57
C ASP A 26 4.29 0.66 19.13
N ALA A 27 3.29 0.54 18.24
CA ALA A 27 3.52 0.26 16.83
C ALA A 27 4.11 1.46 16.10
N ILE A 28 5.03 1.18 15.19
CA ILE A 28 5.58 2.18 14.29
C ILE A 28 4.62 2.35 13.13
N ILE A 29 4.07 3.55 13.00
CA ILE A 29 3.24 3.92 11.86
C ILE A 29 4.12 4.54 10.79
N THR A 30 4.05 4.01 9.58
CA THR A 30 4.82 4.49 8.44
C THR A 30 4.01 4.45 7.14
N LYS A 31 4.60 4.82 6.01
CA LYS A 31 3.95 4.80 4.69
C LYS A 31 4.93 4.73 3.54
N GLU A 32 4.46 4.17 2.42
CA GLU A 32 5.16 4.21 1.14
C GLU A 32 4.30 4.83 0.03
N PRO A 33 4.85 5.71 -0.82
CA PRO A 33 6.11 6.42 -0.62
C PRO A 33 6.00 7.52 0.45
N GLY A 34 7.12 7.91 1.06
CA GLY A 34 7.19 9.08 1.93
C GLY A 34 7.38 8.83 3.43
N GLY A 35 7.81 7.63 3.82
CA GLY A 35 8.14 7.28 5.20
C GLY A 35 9.42 7.97 5.73
N THR A 36 10.32 8.37 4.84
CA THR A 36 11.64 8.95 5.18
C THR A 36 11.80 10.40 4.69
N ALA A 37 12.89 11.07 5.07
CA ALA A 37 13.19 12.42 4.58
C ALA A 37 13.32 12.45 3.05
N ILE A 38 14.15 11.56 2.49
CA ILE A 38 14.31 11.38 1.04
C ILE A 38 13.00 10.88 0.41
N GLY A 39 12.31 9.93 1.07
CA GLY A 39 11.04 9.41 0.58
C GLY A 39 9.99 10.49 0.38
N LYS A 40 9.95 11.52 1.24
CA LYS A 40 9.04 12.68 1.06
C LYS A 40 9.36 13.48 -0.20
N GLU A 41 10.62 13.60 -0.58
CA GLU A 41 11.04 14.26 -1.81
C GLU A 41 10.68 13.41 -3.03
N ILE A 42 10.97 12.11 -2.98
CA ILE A 42 10.60 11.15 -4.02
C ILE A 42 9.08 11.13 -4.23
N ARG A 43 8.30 11.09 -3.15
CA ARG A 43 6.83 11.17 -3.21
C ARG A 43 6.37 12.41 -3.97
N LYS A 44 6.97 13.58 -3.73
CA LYS A 44 6.64 14.81 -4.48
C LYS A 44 6.95 14.65 -5.97
N MET A 45 8.09 14.02 -6.31
CA MET A 45 8.47 13.80 -7.71
C MET A 45 7.46 12.90 -8.43
N VAL A 46 7.11 11.76 -7.83
CA VAL A 46 6.19 10.79 -8.43
C VAL A 46 4.77 11.35 -8.55
N LEU A 47 4.25 11.99 -7.50
CA LEU A 47 2.91 12.60 -7.51
C LEU A 47 2.79 13.82 -8.43
N SER A 48 3.92 14.44 -8.82
CA SER A 48 3.90 15.55 -9.78
C SER A 48 3.55 15.13 -11.21
N ALA A 49 3.49 13.83 -11.51
CA ALA A 49 3.22 13.26 -12.83
C ALA A 49 4.15 13.79 -13.95
N LYS A 50 5.32 14.34 -13.60
CA LYS A 50 6.31 14.86 -14.56
C LYS A 50 7.11 13.76 -15.24
N THR A 51 7.15 12.57 -14.65
CA THR A 51 7.93 11.43 -15.16
C THR A 51 7.24 10.83 -16.39
N LYS A 52 7.90 10.95 -17.56
CA LYS A 52 7.38 10.36 -18.81
C LYS A 52 7.64 8.86 -18.93
N SER A 53 8.78 8.40 -18.41
CA SER A 53 9.15 6.98 -18.45
C SER A 53 8.54 6.24 -17.27
N LYS A 54 7.74 5.20 -17.57
CA LYS A 54 7.15 4.31 -16.55
C LYS A 54 8.20 3.52 -15.78
N ARG A 55 9.30 3.15 -16.43
CA ARG A 55 10.46 2.56 -15.76
C ARG A 55 11.10 3.53 -14.77
N ALA A 56 11.26 4.80 -15.13
CA ALA A 56 11.80 5.80 -14.20
C ALA A 56 10.85 6.04 -13.01
N GLU A 57 9.54 6.09 -13.26
CA GLU A 57 8.52 6.19 -12.19
C GLU A 57 8.60 5.01 -11.22
N PHE A 58 8.70 3.78 -11.75
CA PHE A 58 8.87 2.57 -10.94
C PHE A 58 10.19 2.55 -10.15
N LEU A 59 11.30 2.97 -10.77
CA LEU A 59 12.60 3.06 -10.09
C LEU A 59 12.61 4.10 -8.97
N LEU A 60 11.84 5.20 -9.10
CA LEU A 60 11.66 6.15 -8.00
C LEU A 60 10.92 5.53 -6.82
N PHE A 61 9.85 4.77 -7.05
CA PHE A 61 9.19 4.00 -5.99
C PHE A 61 10.15 2.99 -5.32
N LEU A 62 11.00 2.32 -6.10
CA LEU A 62 12.00 1.39 -5.55
C LEU A 62 13.07 2.12 -4.73
N ALA A 63 13.48 3.32 -5.14
CA ALA A 63 14.44 4.13 -4.39
C ALA A 63 13.87 4.56 -3.02
N ASP A 64 12.61 5.03 -2.99
CA ASP A 64 11.91 5.34 -1.73
C ASP A 64 11.80 4.08 -0.85
N ARG A 65 11.44 2.94 -1.44
CA ARG A 65 11.31 1.67 -0.71
C ARG A 65 12.63 1.20 -0.11
N ALA A 66 13.72 1.27 -0.87
CA ALA A 66 15.04 0.89 -0.37
C ALA A 66 15.47 1.74 0.82
N GLU A 67 15.24 3.06 0.74
CA GLU A 67 15.50 3.98 1.85
C GLU A 67 14.59 3.69 3.05
N HIS A 68 13.30 3.48 2.80
CA HIS A 68 12.32 3.17 3.84
C HIS A 68 12.64 1.87 4.59
N VAL A 69 13.08 0.84 3.86
CA VAL A 69 13.50 -0.42 4.49
C VAL A 69 14.73 -0.19 5.36
N ALA A 70 15.75 0.51 4.87
CA ALA A 70 16.99 0.73 5.62
C ALA A 70 16.80 1.62 6.87
N GLU A 71 16.01 2.69 6.76
CA GLU A 71 15.85 3.68 7.84
C GLU A 71 14.75 3.30 8.85
N VAL A 72 13.66 2.67 8.38
CA VAL A 72 12.46 2.45 9.19
C VAL A 72 12.20 0.97 9.43
N VAL A 73 12.14 0.13 8.40
CA VAL A 73 11.63 -1.24 8.55
C VAL A 73 12.66 -2.17 9.19
N GLU A 74 13.84 -2.31 8.59
CA GLU A 74 14.89 -3.24 9.00
C GLU A 74 15.34 -3.02 10.46
N PRO A 75 15.57 -1.78 10.95
CA PRO A 75 15.96 -1.55 12.35
C PRO A 75 14.85 -1.93 13.35
N ASN A 76 13.59 -1.98 12.92
CA ASN A 76 12.43 -2.11 13.78
C ASN A 76 11.65 -3.42 13.61
N LEU A 77 12.23 -4.43 12.96
CA LEU A 77 11.57 -5.74 12.76
C LEU A 77 11.15 -6.44 14.08
N HIS A 78 11.80 -6.09 15.19
CA HIS A 78 11.47 -6.54 16.54
C HIS A 78 10.20 -5.90 17.12
N LYS A 79 9.65 -4.85 16.51
CA LYS A 79 8.41 -4.17 16.90
C LYS A 79 7.27 -4.47 15.93
N MET A 80 6.08 -3.98 16.27
CA MET A 80 4.99 -3.89 15.31
C MET A 80 5.22 -2.70 14.38
N ILE A 81 5.08 -2.90 13.07
CA ILE A 81 5.15 -1.87 12.03
C ILE A 81 3.84 -1.94 11.24
N ILE A 82 3.15 -0.81 11.12
CA ILE A 82 1.92 -0.66 10.35
C ILE A 82 2.18 0.38 9.26
N SER A 83 2.16 -0.06 8.00
CA SER A 83 2.44 0.80 6.86
C SER A 83 1.17 1.15 6.07
N ASP A 84 0.99 2.43 5.74
CA ASP A 84 0.09 2.86 4.67
C ASP A 84 0.73 2.53 3.33
N ARG A 85 0.22 1.49 2.67
CA ARG A 85 0.79 0.88 1.47
C ARG A 85 2.19 0.26 1.68
N SER A 86 2.65 -0.47 0.68
CA SER A 86 3.92 -1.22 0.66
C SER A 86 4.39 -1.50 -0.78
N ALA A 87 5.33 -2.43 -0.93
CA ALA A 87 5.72 -3.01 -2.23
C ALA A 87 4.54 -3.49 -3.08
N VAL A 88 3.47 -3.96 -2.46
CA VAL A 88 2.27 -4.45 -3.14
C VAL A 88 1.64 -3.36 -4.00
N SER A 89 1.42 -2.16 -3.46
CA SER A 89 0.95 -1.01 -4.25
C SER A 89 1.87 -0.74 -5.44
N GLY A 90 3.19 -0.69 -5.22
CA GLY A 90 4.16 -0.41 -6.30
C GLY A 90 4.12 -1.44 -7.44
N VAL A 91 4.00 -2.73 -7.11
CA VAL A 91 3.85 -3.80 -8.09
C VAL A 91 2.51 -3.72 -8.80
N ALA A 92 1.41 -3.44 -8.09
CA ALA A 92 0.08 -3.30 -8.69
C ALA A 92 0.03 -2.21 -9.75
N TYR A 93 0.55 -1.01 -9.46
CA TYR A 93 0.63 0.06 -10.46
C TYR A 93 1.49 -0.33 -11.67
N ALA A 94 2.60 -1.03 -11.45
CA ALA A 94 3.48 -1.46 -12.54
C ALA A 94 2.86 -2.58 -13.41
N LEU A 95 2.07 -3.48 -12.81
CA LEU A 95 1.31 -4.50 -13.54
C LEU A 95 0.30 -3.86 -14.50
N ILE A 96 -0.45 -2.85 -14.03
CA ILE A 96 -1.39 -2.10 -14.86
C ILE A 96 -0.71 -1.36 -16.01
N GLN A 97 0.52 -0.87 -15.80
CA GLN A 97 1.29 -0.19 -16.85
C GLN A 97 1.82 -1.17 -17.91
N GLY A 98 2.14 -2.41 -17.55
CA GLY A 98 2.52 -3.47 -18.49
C GLY A 98 3.93 -3.36 -19.10
N ASP A 99 4.73 -2.35 -18.74
CA ASP A 99 6.05 -2.08 -19.33
C ASP A 99 7.21 -2.94 -18.78
N ILE A 100 6.94 -3.68 -17.69
CA ILE A 100 7.92 -4.48 -16.95
C ILE A 100 7.33 -5.87 -16.73
N ASP A 101 8.07 -6.92 -17.08
CA ASP A 101 7.62 -8.28 -16.87
C ASP A 101 7.59 -8.66 -15.38
N LYS A 102 6.72 -9.62 -15.02
CA LYS A 102 6.48 -10.02 -13.62
C LYS A 102 7.74 -10.50 -12.90
N LYS A 103 8.68 -11.17 -13.60
CA LYS A 103 9.92 -11.66 -12.96
C LYS A 103 10.82 -10.48 -12.60
N SER A 104 10.94 -9.51 -13.49
CA SER A 104 11.66 -8.27 -13.22
C SER A 104 11.01 -7.46 -12.08
N LEU A 105 9.68 -7.42 -12.01
CA LEU A 105 8.96 -6.74 -10.91
C LEU A 105 9.33 -7.36 -9.55
N VAL A 106 9.29 -8.68 -9.43
CA VAL A 106 9.66 -9.38 -8.19
C VAL A 106 11.14 -9.15 -7.87
N ALA A 107 12.05 -9.41 -8.82
CA ALA A 107 13.49 -9.30 -8.60
C ALA A 107 13.94 -7.89 -8.19
N LEU A 108 13.35 -6.85 -8.78
CA LEU A 108 13.67 -5.46 -8.44
C LEU A 108 13.15 -5.07 -7.06
N ASN A 109 11.98 -5.59 -6.66
CA ASN A 109 11.48 -5.39 -5.30
C ASN A 109 12.32 -6.16 -4.28
N ASP A 110 12.70 -7.41 -4.55
CA ASP A 110 13.56 -8.21 -3.68
C ASP A 110 14.89 -7.52 -3.42
N PHE A 111 15.47 -6.94 -4.48
CA PHE A 111 16.68 -6.12 -4.39
C PHE A 111 16.46 -4.88 -3.52
N ALA A 112 15.40 -4.12 -3.76
CA ALA A 112 15.12 -2.88 -3.02
C ALA A 112 14.82 -3.16 -1.54
N THR A 113 14.14 -4.28 -1.22
CA THR A 113 13.69 -4.57 0.14
C THR A 113 14.62 -5.50 0.92
N LYS A 114 15.68 -6.03 0.31
CA LYS A 114 16.46 -7.15 0.86
C LYS A 114 15.57 -8.36 1.21
N ASN A 115 14.51 -8.59 0.44
CA ASN A 115 13.46 -9.58 0.70
C ASN A 115 12.63 -9.33 1.98
N ILE A 116 12.66 -8.12 2.53
CA ILE A 116 11.85 -7.73 3.69
C ILE A 116 10.50 -7.22 3.20
N TYR A 117 9.46 -8.05 3.37
CA TYR A 117 8.09 -7.72 3.01
C TYR A 117 7.17 -7.70 4.24
N PRO A 118 5.99 -7.04 4.15
CA PRO A 118 4.94 -7.24 5.14
C PRO A 118 4.63 -8.73 5.27
N GLN A 119 4.45 -9.20 6.51
CA GLN A 119 3.95 -10.57 6.73
C GLN A 119 2.50 -10.71 6.28
N LYS A 120 1.72 -9.63 6.44
CA LYS A 120 0.31 -9.56 6.04
C LYS A 120 -0.02 -8.24 5.37
N VAL A 121 -0.89 -8.33 4.38
CA VAL A 121 -1.51 -7.19 3.72
C VAL A 121 -3.02 -7.24 3.97
N PHE A 122 -3.54 -6.20 4.60
CA PHE A 122 -4.97 -6.00 4.75
C PHE A 122 -5.45 -5.11 3.60
N LEU A 123 -6.17 -5.69 2.63
CA LEU A 123 -6.76 -4.96 1.53
C LEU A 123 -8.16 -4.50 1.93
N LEU A 124 -8.34 -3.19 2.09
CA LEU A 124 -9.66 -2.58 2.21
C LEU A 124 -10.33 -2.58 0.84
N ARG A 125 -11.26 -3.52 0.62
CA ARG A 125 -11.89 -3.77 -0.67
C ARG A 125 -13.19 -3.00 -0.82
N LEU A 126 -13.32 -2.24 -1.90
CA LEU A 126 -14.54 -1.53 -2.26
C LEU A 126 -15.27 -2.25 -3.40
N THR A 127 -16.61 -2.15 -3.39
CA THR A 127 -17.43 -2.43 -4.56
C THR A 127 -17.40 -1.22 -5.51
N GLU A 128 -17.81 -1.42 -6.76
CA GLU A 128 -17.92 -0.34 -7.74
C GLU A 128 -18.88 0.76 -7.25
N GLU A 129 -20.02 0.36 -6.68
CA GLU A 129 -21.05 1.27 -6.19
C GLU A 129 -20.53 2.14 -5.04
N GLU A 130 -19.84 1.53 -4.07
CA GLU A 130 -19.28 2.26 -2.93
C GLU A 130 -18.14 3.18 -3.36
N LEU A 131 -17.28 2.74 -4.28
CA LEU A 131 -16.23 3.57 -4.85
C LEU A 131 -16.81 4.80 -5.56
N ALA A 132 -17.81 4.59 -6.42
CA ALA A 132 -18.49 5.68 -7.11
C ALA A 132 -19.13 6.67 -6.12
N PHE A 133 -19.78 6.15 -5.07
CA PHE A 133 -20.35 6.97 -4.00
C PHE A 133 -19.27 7.83 -3.32
N ARG A 134 -18.15 7.25 -2.87
CA ARG A 134 -17.10 7.99 -2.16
C ARG A 134 -16.38 9.02 -3.02
N LEU A 135 -16.12 8.71 -4.29
CA LEU A 135 -15.53 9.66 -5.23
C LEU A 135 -16.43 10.88 -5.45
N SER A 136 -17.76 10.71 -5.40
CA SER A 136 -18.71 11.82 -5.54
C SER A 136 -18.66 12.84 -4.38
N GLN A 137 -18.04 12.49 -3.26
CA GLN A 137 -17.99 13.31 -2.04
C GLN A 137 -16.74 14.19 -1.93
N LYS A 138 -15.84 14.19 -2.93
CA LYS A 138 -14.60 14.97 -2.86
C LYS A 138 -14.10 15.46 -4.23
N GLU A 139 -13.13 16.36 -4.20
CA GLU A 139 -12.32 16.68 -5.38
C GLU A 139 -11.34 15.55 -5.69
N LEU A 140 -11.20 15.25 -6.99
CA LEU A 140 -10.42 14.12 -7.49
C LEU A 140 -8.98 14.52 -7.81
N ASP A 141 -8.03 13.65 -7.46
CA ASP A 141 -6.63 13.81 -7.86
C ASP A 141 -6.32 13.20 -9.25
N GLY A 142 -5.07 13.34 -9.71
CA GLY A 142 -4.67 12.87 -11.05
C GLY A 142 -4.73 11.36 -11.27
N ILE A 143 -4.74 10.53 -10.22
CA ILE A 143 -4.95 9.08 -10.33
C ILE A 143 -6.45 8.82 -10.41
N GLU A 144 -7.24 9.46 -9.55
CA GLU A 144 -8.69 9.29 -9.47
C GLU A 144 -9.43 9.80 -10.71
N LEU A 145 -8.89 10.84 -11.35
CA LEU A 145 -9.38 11.36 -12.64
C LEU A 145 -9.24 10.34 -13.79
N ARG A 146 -8.52 9.23 -13.61
CA ARG A 146 -8.45 8.14 -14.59
C ARG A 146 -9.70 7.26 -14.60
N GLY A 147 -10.60 7.44 -13.62
CA GLY A 147 -11.93 6.85 -13.58
C GLY A 147 -12.06 5.62 -12.67
N THR A 148 -13.31 5.29 -12.34
CA THR A 148 -13.69 4.19 -11.43
C THR A 148 -13.13 2.85 -11.88
N GLN A 149 -13.24 2.52 -13.17
CA GLN A 149 -12.73 1.24 -13.71
C GLN A 149 -11.22 1.10 -13.49
N TYR A 150 -10.45 2.16 -13.72
CA TYR A 150 -9.00 2.14 -13.51
C TYR A 150 -8.62 1.87 -12.04
N LEU A 151 -9.38 2.42 -11.10
CA LEU A 151 -9.18 2.15 -9.68
C LEU A 151 -9.55 0.70 -9.33
N LEU A 152 -10.65 0.17 -9.85
CA LEU A 152 -11.01 -1.24 -9.66
C LEU A 152 -9.96 -2.18 -10.26
N ASP A 153 -9.38 -1.85 -11.41
CA ASP A 153 -8.28 -2.62 -12.00
C ASP A 153 -7.04 -2.61 -11.08
N ILE A 154 -6.74 -1.47 -10.44
CA ILE A 154 -5.67 -1.40 -9.41
C ILE A 154 -6.00 -2.31 -8.22
N GLN A 155 -7.26 -2.37 -7.79
CA GLN A 155 -7.67 -3.25 -6.68
C GLN A 155 -7.37 -4.72 -7.00
N GLU A 156 -7.70 -5.18 -8.21
CA GLU A 156 -7.39 -6.55 -8.64
C GLU A 156 -5.88 -6.76 -8.85
N ALA A 157 -5.15 -5.74 -9.33
CA ALA A 157 -3.70 -5.78 -9.44
C ALA A 157 -2.99 -5.84 -8.07
N ILE A 158 -3.59 -5.30 -7.00
CA ILE A 158 -3.09 -5.46 -5.62
C ILE A 158 -3.18 -6.94 -5.20
N ILE A 159 -4.30 -7.61 -5.52
CA ILE A 159 -4.48 -9.05 -5.24
C ILE A 159 -3.48 -9.89 -6.04
N GLU A 160 -3.19 -9.51 -7.28
CA GLU A 160 -2.16 -10.18 -8.06
C GLU A 160 -0.75 -9.92 -7.50
N ALA A 161 -0.46 -8.69 -7.09
CA ALA A 161 0.83 -8.31 -6.53
C ALA A 161 1.17 -9.08 -5.24
N THR A 162 0.21 -9.30 -4.34
CA THR A 162 0.44 -10.12 -3.14
C THR A 162 0.83 -11.55 -3.49
N LYS A 163 0.18 -12.16 -4.50
CA LYS A 163 0.51 -13.50 -5.00
C LYS A 163 1.92 -13.55 -5.58
N LEU A 164 2.32 -12.54 -6.38
CA LEU A 164 3.65 -12.47 -6.98
C LEU A 164 4.76 -12.31 -5.93
N LEU A 165 4.50 -11.55 -4.87
CA LEU A 165 5.44 -11.31 -3.78
C LEU A 165 5.39 -12.38 -2.67
N GLY A 166 4.46 -13.35 -2.77
CA GLY A 166 4.29 -14.39 -1.74
C GLY A 166 3.83 -13.86 -0.39
N ILE A 167 3.06 -12.77 -0.38
CA ILE A 167 2.57 -12.12 0.85
C ILE A 167 1.15 -12.61 1.17
N GLU A 168 0.89 -12.88 2.44
CA GLU A 168 -0.46 -13.24 2.91
C GLU A 168 -1.41 -12.05 2.73
N LEU A 169 -2.49 -12.27 1.97
CA LEU A 169 -3.54 -11.28 1.73
C LEU A 169 -4.75 -11.58 2.62
N ILE A 170 -5.24 -10.53 3.29
CA ILE A 170 -6.49 -10.53 4.03
C ILE A 170 -7.37 -9.44 3.41
N GLU A 171 -8.44 -9.86 2.74
CA GLU A 171 -9.44 -8.93 2.20
C GLU A 171 -10.41 -8.52 3.30
N ILE A 172 -10.61 -7.22 3.47
CA ILE A 172 -11.53 -6.64 4.44
C ILE A 172 -12.60 -5.86 3.67
N ASP A 173 -13.86 -6.15 3.97
CA ASP A 173 -15.00 -5.46 3.36
C ASP A 173 -15.05 -4.00 3.83
N ALA A 174 -14.65 -3.08 2.95
CA ALA A 174 -14.57 -1.66 3.28
C ALA A 174 -15.93 -0.95 3.22
N THR A 175 -17.03 -1.68 2.98
CA THR A 175 -18.42 -1.16 3.08
C THR A 175 -18.95 -1.18 4.52
N GLN A 176 -18.28 -1.91 5.41
CA GLN A 176 -18.65 -1.97 6.83
C GLN A 176 -18.32 -0.67 7.57
N SER A 177 -18.83 -0.54 8.81
CA SER A 177 -18.50 0.63 9.65
C SER A 177 -17.01 0.66 9.99
N ARG A 178 -16.50 1.87 10.27
CA ARG A 178 -15.11 2.09 10.70
C ARG A 178 -14.73 1.13 11.82
N GLU A 179 -15.58 1.02 12.83
CA GLU A 179 -15.35 0.23 14.04
C GLU A 179 -15.32 -1.26 13.73
N ALA A 180 -16.22 -1.76 12.87
CA ALA A 180 -16.26 -3.17 12.49
C ALA A 180 -14.96 -3.60 11.79
N ILE A 181 -14.51 -2.80 10.81
CA ILE A 181 -13.23 -3.00 10.10
C ILE A 181 -12.06 -2.98 11.08
N THR A 182 -12.00 -2.00 11.98
CA THR A 182 -10.93 -1.92 12.98
C THR A 182 -10.90 -3.16 13.87
N GLN A 183 -12.05 -3.59 14.39
CA GLN A 183 -12.12 -4.76 15.28
C GLN A 183 -11.74 -6.05 14.55
N GLU A 184 -12.10 -6.19 13.27
CA GLU A 184 -11.71 -7.33 12.46
C GLU A 184 -10.18 -7.41 12.31
N ILE A 185 -9.55 -6.31 11.90
CA ILE A 185 -8.09 -6.24 11.74
C ILE A 185 -7.38 -6.51 13.07
N VAL A 186 -7.82 -5.86 14.16
CA VAL A 186 -7.25 -6.07 15.51
C VAL A 186 -7.35 -7.52 15.95
N LYS A 187 -8.50 -8.17 15.71
CA LYS A 187 -8.73 -9.58 16.06
C LYS A 187 -7.77 -10.50 15.31
N ILE A 188 -7.51 -10.24 14.03
CA ILE A 188 -6.59 -11.06 13.24
C ILE A 188 -5.15 -10.86 13.72
N ILE A 189 -4.72 -9.61 13.92
CA ILE A 189 -3.38 -9.30 14.44
C ILE A 189 -3.12 -9.99 15.79
N LYS A 190 -4.09 -9.97 16.71
CA LYS A 190 -3.95 -10.56 18.06
C LYS A 190 -3.99 -12.08 18.11
N ARG A 191 -4.53 -12.76 17.10
CA ARG A 191 -4.60 -14.24 17.08
C ARG A 191 -3.24 -14.90 16.87
N GLU A 192 -2.25 -14.14 16.43
CA GLU A 192 -0.92 -14.62 16.05
C GLU A 192 0.21 -14.06 16.92
N GLN A 193 -0.14 -13.32 17.98
CA GLN A 193 0.79 -12.97 19.06
C GLN A 193 0.79 -14.06 20.12
#